data_AF-A0A5K3F181-F1
#
_entry.id   AF-A0A5K3F181-F1
#
_cell.length_a   1.000
_cell.length_b   1.000
_cell.length_c   1.000
_cell.angle_alpha   90.00
_cell.angle_beta   90.00
_cell.angle_gamma   90.00
#
_symmetry.space_group_name_H-M   'P 1'
#
loop_
_entity.id
_entity.type
_entity.pdbx_description
1 polymer ?
#
loop_
_entity_poly.entity_id
_entity_poly.type
_entity_poly.pdbx_seq_one_letter_code
_entity_poly.pdbx_strand_id
1 'polypeptide(L)'
;MMLAQSREVGCAVLECPTSGHVVGCLYDPGVKVPDIRPYEVGTSCTNCPKDFECYRKQCKEKSTPDRANSLLELSQPTQSALTKAASSSSASPMIATLKILACVLLPALSLV
;
A
#
# COMPACT_ATOMS: atom_id res chain seq x y z
N MET A 1 2.33 0.57 -11.90
CA MET A 1 1.18 -0.36 -12.11
C MET A 1 -0.03 0.47 -12.50
N MET A 2 -0.84 0.06 -13.48
CA MET A 2 -2.13 0.71 -13.80
C MET A 2 -3.19 -0.36 -14.07
N LEU A 3 -3.80 -0.88 -13.00
CA LEU A 3 -4.94 -1.79 -13.07
C LEU A 3 -6.21 -1.00 -12.77
N ALA A 4 -7.13 -0.88 -13.72
CA ALA A 4 -8.33 -0.04 -13.60
C ALA A 4 -9.32 -0.49 -12.49
N GLN A 5 -9.23 -1.75 -12.07
CA GLN A 5 -10.03 -2.28 -10.95
C GLN A 5 -9.44 -1.94 -9.57
N SER A 6 -8.13 -1.64 -9.49
CA SER A 6 -7.48 -1.31 -8.21
C SER A 6 -7.86 0.10 -7.76
N ARG A 7 -8.21 0.22 -6.48
CA ARG A 7 -8.68 1.44 -5.82
C ARG A 7 -7.77 1.90 -4.69
N GLU A 8 -7.00 0.98 -4.10
CA GLU A 8 -6.15 1.24 -2.94
C GLU A 8 -4.73 0.71 -3.16
N VAL A 9 -3.74 1.38 -2.56
CA VAL A 9 -2.33 1.03 -2.66
C VAL A 9 -1.64 1.23 -1.32
N GLY A 10 -0.87 0.24 -0.88
CA GLY A 10 -0.02 0.32 0.31
C GLY A 10 1.43 0.03 -0.08
N CYS A 11 2.36 0.91 0.30
CA CYS A 11 3.78 0.76 -0.04
C CYS A 11 4.66 0.75 1.22
N ALA A 12 5.77 0.01 1.15
CA ALA A 12 6.82 -0.03 2.15
C ALA A 12 8.18 0.19 1.49
N VAL A 13 9.09 0.86 2.21
CA VAL A 13 10.48 1.10 1.79
C VAL A 13 11.40 0.40 2.78
N LEU A 14 12.40 -0.33 2.28
CA LEU A 14 13.51 -0.82 3.10
C LEU A 14 14.86 -0.54 2.43
N GLU A 15 15.79 -0.04 3.23
CA GLU A 15 17.21 0.05 2.88
C GLU A 15 17.90 -1.33 2.95
N CYS A 16 18.34 -1.84 1.81
CA CYS A 16 19.07 -3.10 1.69
C CYS A 16 20.58 -2.84 1.62
N PRO A 17 21.42 -3.54 2.41
CA PRO A 17 22.87 -3.32 2.44
C PRO A 17 23.59 -3.48 1.08
N THR A 18 23.03 -4.28 0.16
CA THR A 18 23.64 -4.61 -1.13
C THR A 18 22.90 -4.05 -2.34
N SER A 19 21.70 -3.49 -2.17
CA SER A 19 20.86 -3.05 -3.29
C SER A 19 20.19 -1.68 -3.07
N GLY A 20 20.59 -0.94 -2.04
CA GLY A 20 20.02 0.37 -1.71
C GLY A 20 18.55 0.28 -1.27
N HIS A 21 17.80 1.37 -1.40
CA HIS A 21 16.39 1.39 -1.02
C HIS A 21 15.52 0.60 -2.01
N VAL A 22 14.86 -0.45 -1.51
CA VAL A 22 13.84 -1.22 -2.21
C VAL A 22 12.46 -0.70 -1.80
N VAL A 23 11.59 -0.46 -2.79
CA VAL A 23 10.19 -0.08 -2.56
C VAL A 23 9.29 -1.21 -3.05
N GLY A 24 8.47 -1.76 -2.16
CA GLY A 24 7.42 -2.71 -2.49
C GLY A 24 6.05 -2.05 -2.34
N CYS A 25 5.15 -2.25 -3.31
CA CYS A 25 3.77 -1.77 -3.24
C CYS A 25 2.79 -2.91 -3.52
N LEU A 26 1.74 -2.99 -2.69
CA LEU A 26 0.60 -3.86 -2.85
C LEU A 26 -0.61 -3.03 -3.31
N TYR A 27 -1.47 -3.63 -4.13
CA TYR A 27 -2.62 -3.00 -4.75
C TYR A 27 -3.87 -3.81 -4.42
N ASP A 28 -4.98 -3.15 -4.09
CA ASP A 28 -6.28 -3.79 -3.86
C ASP A 28 -7.38 -3.21 -4.77
N PRO A 29 -8.27 -4.05 -5.35
CA PRO A 29 -8.09 -5.48 -5.59
C PRO A 29 -6.81 -5.76 -6.39
N GLY A 30 -6.02 -6.70 -5.89
CA GLY A 30 -4.85 -7.24 -6.58
C GLY A 30 -5.24 -8.31 -7.59
N VAL A 31 -4.41 -8.50 -8.62
CA VAL A 31 -4.63 -9.51 -9.67
C VAL A 31 -3.54 -10.57 -9.62
N LYS A 32 -3.95 -11.84 -9.70
CA LYS A 32 -3.06 -13.02 -9.64
C LYS A 32 -2.50 -13.46 -11.00
N VAL A 33 -3.05 -12.94 -12.12
CA VAL A 33 -2.77 -13.44 -13.47
C VAL A 33 -2.27 -12.31 -14.38
N PRO A 34 -1.08 -12.42 -15.00
CA PRO A 34 -0.50 -11.34 -15.79
C PRO A 34 -1.16 -11.11 -17.16
N ASP A 35 -1.88 -12.10 -17.71
CA ASP A 35 -2.44 -12.05 -19.07
C ASP A 35 -3.74 -11.23 -19.21
N ILE A 36 -4.28 -10.66 -18.13
CA ILE A 36 -5.44 -9.77 -18.27
C ILE A 36 -5.01 -8.39 -18.77
N ARG A 37 -5.80 -7.80 -19.67
CA ARG A 37 -5.60 -6.40 -20.06
C ARG A 37 -5.86 -5.51 -18.82
N PRO A 38 -4.93 -4.65 -18.38
CA PRO A 38 -5.09 -3.92 -17.12
C PRO A 38 -6.23 -2.87 -17.11
N TYR A 39 -6.76 -2.50 -18.28
CA TYR A 39 -7.87 -1.58 -18.45
C TYR A 39 -8.61 -1.85 -19.78
N GLU A 40 -9.89 -1.53 -19.84
CA GLU A 40 -10.66 -1.57 -21.08
C GLU A 40 -10.24 -0.44 -22.03
N VAL A 41 -10.26 -0.70 -23.33
CA VAL A 41 -9.96 0.33 -24.35
C VAL A 41 -11.22 1.12 -24.65
N GLY A 42 -11.16 2.44 -24.48
CA GLY A 42 -12.28 3.33 -24.78
C GLY A 42 -11.98 4.79 -24.42
N THR A 43 -12.99 5.63 -24.57
CA THR A 43 -12.94 7.03 -24.12
C THR A 43 -12.86 7.08 -22.58
N SER A 44 -12.08 8.02 -22.04
CA SER A 44 -11.90 8.15 -20.60
C SER A 44 -13.24 8.36 -19.87
N CYS A 45 -13.39 7.71 -18.71
CA CYS A 45 -14.57 7.77 -17.84
C CYS A 45 -15.91 7.26 -18.41
N THR A 46 -15.96 6.72 -19.64
CA THR A 46 -17.22 6.20 -20.21
C THR A 46 -17.75 4.96 -19.46
N ASN A 47 -16.85 4.14 -18.89
CA ASN A 47 -17.18 2.95 -18.11
C ASN A 47 -16.88 3.14 -16.60
N CYS A 48 -17.02 4.35 -16.04
CA CYS A 48 -16.92 4.51 -14.58
C CYS A 48 -18.09 3.79 -13.86
N PRO A 49 -17.85 3.13 -12.72
CA PRO A 49 -18.92 2.48 -11.97
C PRO A 49 -19.95 3.49 -11.44
N LYS A 50 -21.13 2.98 -11.09
CA LYS A 50 -22.16 3.79 -10.40
C LYS A 50 -21.57 4.39 -9.11
N ASP A 51 -21.94 5.63 -8.84
CA ASP A 51 -21.52 6.41 -7.66
C ASP A 51 -20.04 6.86 -7.66
N PHE A 52 -19.39 6.82 -8.83
CA PHE A 52 -18.14 7.50 -9.14
C PHE A 52 -18.37 8.74 -10.02
N GLU A 53 -17.43 9.67 -9.96
CA GLU A 53 -17.30 10.85 -10.81
C GLU A 53 -16.00 10.77 -11.63
N CYS A 54 -15.96 11.43 -12.78
CA CYS A 54 -14.75 11.55 -13.57
C CYS A 54 -13.85 12.65 -13.00
N TYR A 55 -12.69 12.29 -12.45
CA TYR A 55 -11.69 13.22 -11.96
C TYR A 55 -10.35 12.97 -12.66
N ARG A 56 -9.83 13.96 -13.39
CA ARG A 56 -8.54 13.88 -14.12
C ARG A 56 -8.40 12.61 -14.98
N LYS A 57 -9.47 12.22 -15.69
CA LYS A 57 -9.60 11.00 -16.53
C LYS A 57 -9.58 9.67 -15.77
N GLN A 58 -9.78 9.70 -14.45
CA GLN A 58 -9.91 8.51 -13.59
C GLN A 58 -11.28 8.52 -12.90
N CYS A 59 -11.76 7.34 -12.48
CA CYS A 59 -13.00 7.23 -11.72
C CYS A 59 -12.70 7.45 -10.23
N LYS A 60 -13.21 8.53 -9.66
CA LYS A 60 -13.10 8.86 -8.22
C LYS A 60 -14.44 8.63 -7.54
N GLU A 61 -14.44 8.11 -6.33
CA GLU A 61 -15.68 7.95 -5.56
C GLU A 61 -16.30 9.33 -5.24
N LYS A 62 -17.62 9.46 -5.43
CA LYS A 62 -18.34 10.69 -5.06
C LYS A 62 -18.27 10.87 -3.55
N SER A 63 -18.00 12.09 -3.09
CA SER A 63 -18.04 12.41 -1.66
C SER A 63 -19.49 12.38 -1.15
N THR A 64 -19.84 11.35 -0.39
CA THR A 64 -21.07 11.35 0.42
C THR A 64 -20.88 12.24 1.66
N PRO A 65 -21.95 12.87 2.20
CA PRO A 65 -21.86 13.68 3.42
C PRO A 65 -21.27 12.90 4.61
N ASP A 66 -21.63 11.63 4.75
CA ASP A 66 -21.18 10.80 5.88
C ASP A 66 -19.66 10.56 5.88
N ARG A 67 -19.06 10.37 4.69
CA ARG A 67 -17.61 10.16 4.56
C ARG A 67 -16.81 11.43 4.85
N ALA A 68 -17.39 12.62 4.66
CA ALA A 68 -16.76 13.88 5.07
C ALA A 68 -16.59 13.94 6.60
N ASN A 69 -17.57 13.47 7.36
CA ASN A 69 -17.50 13.42 8.82
C ASN A 69 -16.46 12.40 9.32
N SER A 70 -16.39 11.20 8.71
CA SER A 70 -15.37 10.20 9.10
C SER A 70 -13.93 10.60 8.79
N LEU A 71 -13.69 11.40 7.74
CA LEU A 71 -12.35 11.93 7.43
C LEU A 71 -11.92 13.04 8.41
N LEU A 72 -12.88 13.74 9.02
CA LEU A 72 -12.61 14.70 10.10
C LEU A 72 -12.25 14.00 11.42
N GLU A 73 -12.83 12.82 11.72
CA GLU A 73 -12.45 12.01 12.89
C GLU A 73 -11.03 11.42 12.79
N LEU A 74 -10.61 10.95 11.61
CA LEU A 74 -9.24 10.42 11.42
C LEU A 74 -8.14 11.49 11.62
N SER A 75 -8.53 12.77 11.73
CA SER A 75 -7.63 13.90 11.98
C SER A 75 -7.47 14.24 13.47
N GLN A 76 -8.18 13.56 14.38
CA GLN A 76 -8.16 13.88 15.81
C GLN A 76 -7.10 13.05 16.59
N PRO A 77 -6.20 13.70 17.36
CA PRO A 77 -5.27 12.99 18.22
C PRO A 77 -5.98 12.54 19.51
N THR A 78 -6.29 11.25 19.64
CA THR A 78 -6.79 10.65 20.89
C THR A 78 -5.70 10.67 21.97
N GLN A 79 -5.57 11.78 22.69
CA GLN A 79 -4.76 11.86 23.89
C GLN A 79 -5.54 11.31 25.08
N SER A 80 -5.15 10.13 25.57
CA SER A 80 -5.53 9.68 26.92
C SER A 80 -4.28 9.16 27.62
N ALA A 81 -3.81 9.94 28.60
CA ALA A 81 -2.76 9.55 29.54
C ALA A 81 -3.41 8.77 30.71
N LEU A 82 -2.73 7.99 31.55
CA LEU A 82 -1.30 7.79 31.78
C LEU A 82 -1.13 6.45 32.54
N THR A 83 -0.11 5.65 32.25
CA THR A 83 0.67 5.01 33.34
C THR A 83 2.08 4.67 32.85
N LYS A 84 3.07 4.94 33.70
CA LYS A 84 4.48 4.99 33.34
C LYS A 84 5.25 4.03 34.25
N ALA A 85 5.88 3.02 33.66
CA ALA A 85 6.89 2.20 34.32
C ALA A 85 8.11 2.16 33.40
N ALA A 86 9.25 2.68 33.87
CA ALA A 86 10.46 2.78 33.08
C ALA A 86 11.40 1.60 33.39
N SER A 87 12.01 1.06 32.33
CA SER A 87 13.31 0.34 32.32
C SER A 87 13.38 -0.95 33.16
N SER A 88 13.65 -2.12 32.56
CA SER A 88 14.97 -2.42 31.98
C SER A 88 15.05 -3.87 31.45
N SER A 89 16.17 -4.22 30.81
CA SER A 89 16.49 -5.47 30.08
C SER A 89 15.78 -5.61 28.72
N SER A 90 16.40 -5.43 27.54
CA SER A 90 17.70 -5.83 26.96
C SER A 90 17.67 -7.10 26.10
N ALA A 91 16.88 -7.08 25.02
CA ALA A 91 17.18 -7.80 23.78
C ALA A 91 16.62 -7.00 22.60
N SER A 92 17.47 -6.70 21.62
CA SER A 92 17.20 -5.73 20.54
C SER A 92 16.15 -6.20 19.51
N PRO A 93 15.57 -5.29 18.71
CA PRO A 93 14.74 -5.62 17.54
C PRO A 93 15.54 -6.23 16.35
N MET A 94 16.67 -6.90 16.61
CA MET A 94 17.66 -7.41 15.63
C MET A 94 17.14 -8.55 14.72
N ILE A 95 15.84 -8.89 14.77
CA ILE A 95 15.27 -10.08 14.13
C ILE A 95 14.22 -9.73 13.07
N ALA A 96 13.41 -8.68 13.27
CA ALA A 96 12.22 -8.40 12.44
C ALA A 96 12.54 -8.10 10.97
N THR A 97 13.74 -7.58 10.71
CA THR A 97 14.29 -7.35 9.37
C THR A 97 15.67 -8.00 9.26
N LEU A 98 15.78 -9.30 9.62
CA LEU A 98 16.90 -10.14 9.17
C LEU A 98 16.82 -10.32 7.65
N LYS A 99 17.23 -9.25 6.96
CA LYS A 99 17.17 -9.00 5.52
C LYS A 99 15.79 -9.23 4.93
N ILE A 100 15.02 -8.15 4.73
CA ILE A 100 13.87 -8.20 3.81
C ILE A 100 14.34 -8.79 2.46
N LEU A 101 15.43 -8.31 1.87
CA LEU A 101 16.08 -8.92 0.69
C LEU A 101 17.49 -9.43 1.07
N ALA A 102 17.81 -10.74 1.05
CA ALA A 102 17.01 -11.97 0.93
C ALA A 102 16.01 -12.06 -0.24
N CYS A 103 14.70 -12.11 0.04
CA CYS A 103 13.63 -12.38 -0.93
C CYS A 103 13.99 -13.55 -1.90
N VAL A 104 13.34 -13.69 -3.05
CA VAL A 104 13.85 -13.29 -4.38
C VAL A 104 15.30 -13.69 -4.72
N LEU A 105 16.38 -13.31 -3.99
CA LEU A 105 17.74 -13.39 -4.59
C LEU A 105 18.85 -14.21 -3.92
N LEU A 106 18.87 -14.54 -2.62
CA LEU A 106 19.94 -15.44 -2.14
C LEU A 106 19.93 -16.87 -2.75
N PRO A 107 18.80 -17.50 -3.13
CA PRO A 107 18.81 -18.84 -3.74
C PRO A 107 19.14 -18.86 -5.25
N ALA A 108 19.29 -17.70 -5.90
CA ALA A 108 19.47 -17.63 -7.36
C ALA A 108 20.92 -17.89 -7.84
N LEU A 109 21.91 -17.93 -6.94
CA LEU A 109 23.33 -18.14 -7.26
C LEU A 109 23.89 -19.49 -6.76
N SER A 110 23.04 -20.43 -6.34
CA SER A 110 23.45 -21.81 -6.01
C SER A 110 23.19 -22.81 -7.15
N LEU A 111 22.78 -22.33 -8.33
CA LEU A 111 22.30 -23.16 -9.43
C LEU A 111 22.90 -22.81 -10.82
N VAL A 112 24.13 -22.27 -10.84
CA VAL A 112 25.07 -22.30 -11.98
C VAL A 112 26.47 -22.50 -11.44
#